data_AF-A0A2V6YKE9-F1
#
_entry.id   AF-A0A2V6YKE9-F1
#
_cell.length_a   1.000
_cell.length_b   1.000
_cell.length_c   1.000
_cell.angle_alpha   90.00
_cell.angle_beta   90.00
_cell.angle_gamma   90.00
#
_symmetry.space_group_name_H-M   'P 1'
#
loop_
_entity.id
_entity.type
_entity.pdbx_description
1 polymer ?
#
loop_
_entity_poly.entity_id
_entity_poly.type
_entity_poly.pdbx_seq_one_letter_code
_entity_poly.pdbx_strand_id
1 'polypeptide(L)'
;MLRQLRVALRTGIVTEPAPRDSNVERVGARLADEIRRRFRRSLAIREVDAGSCNGCELEIAGLTGPHYDLERFGLSFVASPRHADCLLVTGPVTRNM
;
A
#
# COMPACT_ATOMS: atom_id res chain seq x y z
N MET A 1 -10.67 27.34 2.21
CA MET A 1 -9.22 27.02 2.10
C MET A 1 -8.39 27.50 3.30
N LEU A 2 -8.50 28.76 3.74
CA LEU A 2 -7.67 29.34 4.82
C LEU A 2 -7.78 28.65 6.20
N ARG A 3 -8.94 28.06 6.54
CA ARG A 3 -9.17 27.39 7.84
C ARG A 3 -8.30 26.15 8.03
N GLN A 4 -8.12 25.34 6.97
CA GLN A 4 -7.29 24.13 7.02
C GLN A 4 -5.81 24.48 7.23
N LEU A 5 -5.32 25.49 6.48
CA LEU A 5 -3.97 26.04 6.65
C LEU A 5 -3.72 26.56 8.06
N ARG A 6 -4.69 27.28 8.64
CA ARG A 6 -4.58 27.82 10.00
C ARG A 6 -4.54 26.72 11.07
N VAL A 7 -5.25 25.60 10.86
CA VAL A 7 -5.21 24.44 11.75
C VAL A 7 -3.87 23.71 11.61
N ALA A 8 -3.44 23.41 10.38
CA ALA A 8 -2.16 22.73 10.14
C ALA A 8 -0.97 23.51 10.73
N LEU A 9 -0.94 24.83 10.55
CA LEU A 9 0.10 25.69 11.11
C LEU A 9 0.05 25.79 12.64
N ARG A 10 -1.13 25.68 13.25
CA ARG A 10 -1.31 25.79 14.70
C ARG A 10 -1.04 24.48 15.44
N THR A 11 -1.39 23.36 14.82
CA THR A 11 -1.17 22.01 15.37
C THR A 11 0.28 21.56 15.19
N GLY A 12 0.93 21.96 14.10
CA GLY A 12 2.29 21.55 13.79
C GLY A 12 2.41 20.04 13.55
N ILE A 13 3.64 19.52 13.57
CA ILE A 13 3.90 18.08 13.55
C ILE A 13 3.74 17.57 14.98
N VAL A 14 2.66 16.83 15.24
CA VAL A 14 2.37 16.24 16.56
C VAL A 14 3.24 15.01 16.83
N THR A 15 3.73 14.38 15.77
CA THR A 15 4.56 13.18 15.85
C THR A 15 5.98 13.53 16.28
N GLU A 16 6.44 12.88 17.35
CA GLU A 16 7.83 12.93 17.77
C GLU A 16 8.74 12.33 16.67
N PRO A 17 9.92 12.91 16.43
CA PRO A 17 10.88 12.33 15.50
C PRO A 17 11.28 10.93 16.00
N ALA A 18 11.33 9.97 15.08
CA ALA A 18 11.74 8.61 15.40
C ALA A 18 13.14 8.61 16.06
N PRO A 19 13.37 7.83 17.13
CA PRO A 19 14.68 7.73 17.73
C PRO A 19 15.70 7.15 16.74
N ARG A 20 16.80 7.87 16.53
CA ARG A 20 17.91 7.42 15.67
C ARG A 20 18.59 6.19 16.30
N ASP A 21 18.91 5.21 15.46
CA ASP A 21 19.56 3.95 15.84
C ASP A 21 18.73 3.10 16.82
N SER A 22 17.41 3.21 16.71
CA SER A 22 16.50 2.39 17.50
C SER A 22 16.56 0.92 17.07
N ASN A 23 16.24 0.01 17.99
CA ASN A 23 16.06 -1.40 17.66
C ASN A 23 15.05 -1.58 16.49
N VAL A 24 14.05 -0.69 16.42
CA VAL A 24 13.05 -0.65 15.34
C VAL A 24 13.70 -0.40 13.98
N GLU A 25 14.65 0.55 13.87
CA GLU A 25 15.37 0.81 12.62
C GLU A 25 16.20 -0.41 12.18
N ARG A 26 16.92 -1.03 13.12
CA ARG A 26 17.71 -2.24 12.84
C ARG A 26 16.86 -3.42 12.39
N VAL A 27 15.72 -3.64 13.04
CA VAL A 27 14.75 -4.68 12.66
C VAL A 27 14.13 -4.36 11.31
N GLY A 28 13.79 -3.10 11.05
CA GLY A 28 13.25 -2.63 9.78
C GLY A 28 14.20 -2.86 8.60
N ALA A 29 15.49 -2.55 8.78
CA ALA A 29 16.50 -2.81 7.75
C ALA A 29 16.62 -4.31 7.42
N ARG A 30 16.71 -5.16 8.45
CA ARG A 30 16.77 -6.62 8.28
C ARG A 30 15.50 -7.16 7.60
N LEU A 31 14.33 -6.66 7.97
CA LEU A 31 13.06 -7.05 7.37
C LEU A 31 13.00 -6.64 5.90
N ALA A 32 13.44 -5.44 5.55
CA ALA A 32 13.49 -4.96 4.17
C ALA A 32 14.37 -5.86 3.29
N ASP A 33 15.52 -6.29 3.79
CA ASP A 33 16.40 -7.21 3.07
C ASP A 33 15.76 -8.60 2.89
N GLU A 34 15.05 -9.09 3.90
CA GLU A 34 14.34 -10.36 3.81
C GLU A 34 13.20 -10.31 2.79
N ILE A 35 12.40 -9.25 2.80
CA ILE A 35 11.31 -9.02 1.83
C ILE A 35 11.88 -8.99 0.41
N ARG A 36 12.94 -8.21 0.17
CA ARG A 36 13.61 -8.14 -1.15
C ARG A 36 14.11 -9.51 -1.60
N ARG A 37 14.67 -10.29 -0.68
CA ARG A 37 15.18 -11.63 -0.97
C ARG A 37 14.07 -12.61 -1.36
N ARG A 38 12.90 -12.53 -0.70
CA ARG A 38 11.77 -13.45 -0.92
C ARG A 38 10.97 -13.11 -2.16
N PHE A 39 10.53 -11.85 -2.29
CA PHE A 39 9.60 -11.46 -3.35
C PHE A 39 10.30 -10.95 -4.61
N ARG A 40 11.53 -10.42 -4.49
CA ARG A 40 12.30 -9.83 -5.60
C ARG A 40 11.44 -8.93 -6.50
N ARG A 41 11.09 -9.41 -7.70
CA ARG A 41 10.25 -8.76 -8.72
C ARG A 41 9.12 -9.70 -9.13
N SER A 42 8.53 -10.37 -8.14
CA SER A 42 7.46 -11.34 -8.32
C SER A 42 6.55 -11.27 -7.10
N LEU A 43 5.74 -10.21 -7.04
CA LEU A 43 4.68 -10.06 -6.04
C LEU A 43 3.32 -10.17 -6.73
N ALA A 44 2.60 -11.25 -6.46
CA ALA A 44 1.24 -11.46 -6.91
C ALA A 44 0.24 -10.87 -5.91
N ILE A 45 -0.59 -9.94 -6.37
CA ILE A 45 -1.55 -9.19 -5.57
C ILE A 45 -2.96 -9.65 -5.94
N ARG A 46 -3.79 -9.97 -4.95
CA ARG A 46 -5.24 -10.09 -5.16
C ARG A 46 -5.94 -8.92 -4.49
N GLU A 47 -6.56 -8.08 -5.31
CA GLU A 47 -7.46 -7.05 -4.81
C GLU A 47 -8.69 -7.69 -4.12
N VAL A 48 -9.27 -7.05 -3.11
CA VAL A 48 -10.50 -7.49 -2.45
C VAL A 48 -11.34 -6.25 -2.19
N ASP A 49 -12.38 -6.07 -3.00
CA ASP A 49 -13.37 -5.02 -2.79
C ASP A 49 -14.14 -5.27 -1.49
N ALA A 50 -13.86 -4.41 -0.49
CA ALA A 50 -14.39 -4.19 0.86
C ALA A 50 -15.85 -3.74 1.01
N GLY A 51 -16.38 -3.13 -0.05
CA GLY A 51 -17.46 -2.15 0.00
C GLY A 51 -17.06 -0.80 -0.62
N SER A 52 -16.23 -0.84 -1.65
CA SER A 52 -15.68 0.29 -2.39
C SER A 52 -16.74 1.08 -3.15
N CYS A 53 -16.36 2.28 -3.59
CA CYS A 53 -17.13 3.12 -4.52
C CYS A 53 -16.71 2.94 -5.98
N ASN A 54 -15.99 1.86 -6.32
CA ASN A 54 -15.42 1.58 -7.64
C ASN A 54 -14.28 2.55 -8.07
N GLY A 55 -13.91 3.52 -7.23
CA GLY A 55 -12.84 4.46 -7.53
C GLY A 55 -11.45 3.80 -7.48
N CYS A 56 -11.18 2.98 -6.47
CA CYS A 56 -9.91 2.29 -6.32
C CYS A 56 -9.69 1.28 -7.45
N GLU A 57 -10.75 0.62 -7.90
CA GLU A 57 -10.75 -0.44 -8.91
C GLU A 57 -10.41 0.14 -10.29
N LEU A 58 -10.93 1.34 -10.60
CA LEU A 58 -10.54 2.09 -11.80
C LEU A 58 -9.05 2.44 -11.80
N GLU A 59 -8.52 2.91 -10.67
CA GLU A 59 -7.10 3.22 -10.55
C GLU A 59 -6.22 1.96 -10.64
N ILE A 60 -6.65 0.87 -10.00
CA ILE A 60 -5.96 -0.44 -10.05
C ILE A 60 -5.92 -0.97 -11.49
N ALA A 61 -7.04 -0.89 -12.23
CA ALA A 61 -7.05 -1.21 -13.65
C ALA A 61 -6.08 -0.30 -14.43
N GLY A 62 -6.07 1.00 -14.10
CA GLY A 62 -5.12 1.97 -14.66
C GLY A 62 -3.66 1.58 -14.46
N LEU A 63 -3.28 1.08 -13.28
CA LEU A 63 -1.91 0.65 -12.96
C LEU A 63 -1.39 -0.47 -13.89
N THR A 64 -2.29 -1.35 -14.34
CA THR A 64 -1.95 -2.43 -15.29
C THR A 64 -1.83 -1.94 -16.74
N GLY A 65 -2.30 -0.71 -17.01
CA GLY A 65 -2.20 -0.11 -18.33
C GLY A 65 -0.77 0.31 -18.69
N PRO A 66 -0.49 0.55 -19.98
CA PRO A 66 0.86 0.83 -20.50
C PRO A 66 1.46 2.15 -19.99
N HIS A 67 0.63 3.07 -19.48
CA HIS A 67 1.11 4.34 -18.95
C HIS A 67 1.89 4.15 -17.64
N TYR A 68 1.42 3.24 -16.78
CA TYR A 68 2.05 2.97 -15.48
C TYR A 68 2.87 1.68 -15.48
N ASP A 69 2.46 0.69 -16.28
CA ASP A 69 3.18 -0.57 -16.52
C ASP A 69 3.72 -1.19 -15.21
N LEU A 70 2.80 -1.44 -14.28
CA LEU A 70 3.13 -1.97 -12.96
C LEU A 70 3.85 -3.33 -13.04
N GLU A 71 3.58 -4.12 -14.09
CA GLU A 71 4.24 -5.40 -14.36
C GLU A 71 5.74 -5.26 -14.58
N ARG A 72 6.21 -4.14 -15.15
CA ARG A 72 7.65 -3.86 -15.24
C ARG A 72 8.32 -3.88 -13.88
N PHE A 73 7.65 -3.56 -12.78
CA PHE A 73 8.25 -3.63 -11.45
C PHE A 73 8.21 -5.04 -10.84
N GLY A 74 7.60 -6.00 -11.53
CA GLY A 74 7.44 -7.36 -11.03
C GLY A 74 6.27 -7.52 -10.07
N LEU A 75 5.28 -6.65 -10.20
CA LEU A 75 4.02 -6.69 -9.47
C LEU A 75 2.95 -7.14 -10.45
N SER A 76 2.02 -8.00 -10.03
CA SER A 76 0.93 -8.44 -10.92
C SER A 76 -0.35 -8.66 -10.14
N PHE A 77 -1.50 -8.43 -10.78
CA PHE A 77 -2.80 -8.72 -10.21
C PHE A 77 -3.27 -10.12 -10.61
N VAL A 78 -3.55 -10.97 -9.64
CA VAL A 78 -4.02 -12.34 -9.87
C VAL A 78 -5.52 -12.46 -9.61
N ALA A 79 -6.20 -13.34 -10.35
CA ALA A 79 -7.64 -13.52 -10.23
C ALA A 79 -8.06 -14.31 -8.98
N SER A 80 -7.17 -15.15 -8.44
CA SER A 80 -7.49 -16.05 -7.32
C SER A 80 -6.62 -15.77 -6.10
N PRO A 81 -7.20 -15.71 -4.88
CA PRO A 81 -6.43 -15.57 -3.65
C PRO A 81 -5.49 -16.77 -3.40
N ARG A 82 -5.75 -17.93 -4.01
CA ARG A 82 -4.86 -19.10 -3.92
C ARG A 82 -3.50 -18.90 -4.57
N HIS A 83 -3.37 -17.91 -5.45
CA HIS A 83 -2.13 -17.58 -6.15
C HIS A 83 -1.55 -16.23 -5.70
N ALA A 84 -2.14 -15.61 -4.67
CA ALA A 84 -1.75 -14.29 -4.21
C ALA A 84 -0.70 -14.38 -3.11
N ASP A 85 0.32 -13.54 -3.20
CA ASP A 85 1.30 -13.28 -2.14
C ASP A 85 0.75 -12.28 -1.11
N CYS A 86 -0.12 -11.35 -1.54
CA CYS A 86 -0.79 -10.42 -0.66
C CYS A 86 -2.22 -10.09 -1.12
N LEU A 87 -3.02 -9.59 -0.17
CA LEU A 87 -4.36 -9.07 -0.41
C LEU A 87 -4.34 -7.54 -0.34
N LEU A 88 -4.85 -6.89 -1.39
CA LEU A 88 -5.07 -5.44 -1.43
C LEU A 88 -6.55 -5.16 -1.18
N VAL A 89 -6.90 -4.79 0.05
CA VAL A 89 -8.30 -4.52 0.41
C VAL A 89 -8.66 -3.07 0.08
N THR A 90 -9.75 -2.85 -0.66
CA THR A 90 -10.24 -1.52 -1.05
C THR A 90 -11.58 -1.23 -0.36
N GLY A 91 -11.87 0.04 -0.09
CA GLY A 91 -13.15 0.45 0.53
C GLY A 91 -13.30 0.11 2.02
N PRO A 92 -14.38 0.61 2.67
CA PRO A 92 -14.72 0.25 4.05
C PRO A 92 -15.26 -1.18 4.14
N VAL A 93 -14.73 -2.00 5.05
CA VAL A 93 -15.21 -3.37 5.27
C VAL A 93 -16.66 -3.34 5.77
N THR A 94 -17.59 -3.80 4.93
CA THR A 94 -19.03 -3.84 5.23
C THR A 94 -19.42 -5.12 5.97
N ARG A 95 -20.62 -5.13 6.59
CA ARG A 95 -21.11 -6.28 7.37
C ARG A 95 -21.33 -7.57 6.54
N ASN A 96 -21.61 -7.42 5.24
CA ASN A 96 -21.95 -8.54 4.36
C ASN A 96 -20.73 -9.08 3.62
N MET A 97 -19.54 -8.75 4.10
CA MET A 97 -18.28 -9.14 3.53
C MET A 97 -17.41 -9.89 4.53
#